data_AF-A0A920NU00-F1
#
_entry.id   AF-A0A920NU00-F1
#
_cell.length_a   1.000
_cell.length_b   1.000
_cell.length_c   1.000
_cell.angle_alpha   90.00
_cell.angle_beta   90.00
_cell.angle_gamma   90.00
#
_symmetry.space_group_name_H-M   'P 1'
#
loop_
_entity.id
_entity.type
_entity.pdbx_description
1 polymer ?
#
loop_
_entity_poly.entity_id
_entity_poly.type
_entity_poly.pdbx_seq_one_letter_code
_entity_poly.pdbx_strand_id
1 'polypeptide(L)'
;MGTCYHGAGANTTDEIRWALTINYCNGSMRQQENLMLGVRPERMMTFPEELQNILGFKLCKGAGHIFASDPRQELSNRYGKGSKVDDYLEERNKLHKKRTNREVNYSPEE
;
A
#
# COMPACT_ATOMS: atom_id res chain seq x y z
N MET A 1 12.58 -0.65 -16.02
CA MET A 1 13.71 -1.60 -16.13
C MET A 1 14.62 -1.35 -14.95
N GLY A 2 15.00 -2.39 -14.20
CA GLY A 2 15.93 -2.32 -13.06
C GLY A 2 17.35 -2.71 -13.47
N THR A 3 17.85 -2.16 -14.57
CA THR A 3 19.13 -2.56 -15.20
C THR A 3 20.33 -1.75 -14.76
N CYS A 4 20.12 -0.72 -13.93
CA CYS A 4 21.23 0.02 -13.32
C CYS A 4 21.96 -0.91 -12.35
N TYR A 5 23.26 -1.13 -12.57
CA TYR A 5 24.09 -1.84 -11.61
C TYR A 5 24.27 -0.95 -10.38
N HIS A 6 23.84 -1.44 -9.22
CA HIS A 6 23.92 -0.72 -7.97
C HIS A 6 23.98 -1.69 -6.78
N GLY A 7 24.34 -1.17 -5.61
CA GLY A 7 24.34 -1.88 -4.35
C GLY A 7 24.35 -0.88 -3.19
N ALA A 8 24.11 -1.37 -1.98
CA ALA A 8 24.23 -0.52 -0.79
C ALA A 8 25.72 -0.21 -0.53
N GLY A 9 26.05 1.06 -0.28
CA GLY A 9 27.39 1.46 0.16
C GLY A 9 27.64 1.15 1.63
N ALA A 10 28.90 1.00 2.04
CA ALA A 10 29.28 0.83 3.44
C ALA A 10 28.77 2.01 4.30
N ASN A 11 28.34 1.73 5.53
CA ASN A 11 28.04 2.76 6.53
C ASN A 11 29.30 2.97 7.39
N THR A 12 29.91 4.16 7.34
CA THR A 12 31.20 4.47 8.00
C THR A 12 31.04 5.28 9.29
N THR A 13 29.83 5.35 9.82
CA THR A 13 29.50 6.03 11.08
C THR A 13 28.95 5.02 12.08
N ASP A 14 28.90 5.42 13.35
CA ASP A 14 28.27 4.63 14.42
C ASP A 14 26.75 4.82 14.50
N GLU A 15 26.15 5.48 13.50
CA GLU A 15 24.74 5.84 13.46
C GLU A 15 23.93 4.96 12.50
N ILE A 16 22.65 4.72 12.79
CA ILE A 16 21.76 3.94 11.92
C ILE A 16 21.38 4.74 10.66
N ARG A 17 21.62 4.16 9.47
CA ARG A 17 21.15 4.69 8.19
C ARG A 17 19.84 4.02 7.76
N TRP A 18 18.73 4.72 7.91
CA TRP A 18 17.42 4.29 7.44
C TRP A 18 17.25 4.53 5.93
N ALA A 19 16.56 3.61 5.24
CA ALA A 19 16.19 3.77 3.84
C ALA A 19 14.79 3.16 3.60
N LEU A 20 14.03 3.78 2.69
CA LEU A 20 12.77 3.25 2.18
C LEU A 20 12.92 3.03 0.68
N THR A 21 12.60 1.83 0.22
CA THR A 21 12.58 1.50 -1.21
C THR A 21 11.14 1.26 -1.65
N ILE A 22 10.75 1.91 -2.75
CA ILE A 22 9.45 1.72 -3.38
C ILE A 22 9.72 1.25 -4.80
N ASN A 23 9.43 -0.03 -5.04
CA ASN A 23 9.69 -0.66 -6.33
C ASN A 23 8.40 -0.73 -7.14
N TYR A 24 8.44 -0.17 -8.35
CA TYR A 24 7.36 -0.28 -9.32
C TYR A 24 7.70 -1.33 -10.37
N CYS A 25 6.69 -2.07 -10.80
CA CYS A 25 6.80 -3.02 -11.90
C CYS A 25 5.66 -2.78 -12.91
N ASN A 26 5.75 -3.42 -14.07
CA ASN A 26 4.65 -3.41 -15.03
C ASN A 26 3.41 -4.02 -14.38
N GLY A 27 2.22 -3.46 -14.60
CA GLY A 27 0.98 -3.96 -13.98
C GLY A 27 0.58 -5.38 -14.36
N SER A 28 1.17 -5.97 -15.41
CA SER A 28 1.01 -7.40 -15.73
C SER A 28 1.97 -8.32 -14.97
N MET A 29 2.94 -7.76 -14.23
CA MET A 29 3.85 -8.52 -13.38
C MET A 29 3.29 -8.64 -11.97
N ARG A 30 3.61 -9.74 -11.29
CA ARG A 30 3.26 -9.90 -9.87
C ARG A 30 4.12 -8.98 -9.01
N GLN A 31 3.50 -8.28 -8.06
CA GLN A 31 4.20 -7.51 -7.03
C GLN A 31 5.05 -8.42 -6.14
N GLN A 32 6.19 -7.92 -5.64
CA GLN A 32 7.04 -8.66 -4.70
C GLN A 32 6.35 -8.87 -3.35
N GLU A 33 5.70 -7.82 -2.84
CA GLU A 33 4.87 -7.87 -1.63
C GLU A 33 3.40 -8.05 -2.02
N ASN A 34 2.68 -8.96 -1.35
CA ASN A 34 1.29 -9.25 -1.66
C ASN A 34 0.34 -8.29 -0.94
N LEU A 35 0.42 -7.00 -1.26
CA LEU A 35 -0.36 -5.95 -0.59
C LEU A 35 -1.87 -6.08 -0.83
N MET A 36 -2.29 -6.74 -1.93
CA MET A 36 -3.70 -7.07 -2.17
C MET A 36 -4.28 -8.00 -1.09
N LEU A 37 -3.46 -8.88 -0.48
CA LEU A 37 -3.85 -9.70 0.67
C LEU A 37 -3.40 -9.11 2.01
N GLY A 38 -2.33 -8.32 2.02
CA GLY A 38 -1.77 -7.72 3.23
C GLY A 38 -2.54 -6.52 3.76
N VAL A 39 -3.40 -5.91 2.94
CA VAL A 39 -4.25 -4.79 3.32
C VAL A 39 -5.71 -5.26 3.38
N ARG A 40 -6.37 -4.98 4.50
CA ARG A 40 -7.79 -5.28 4.68
C ARG A 40 -8.63 -4.57 3.60
N PRO A 41 -9.68 -5.19 3.05
CA PRO A 41 -10.54 -4.58 2.03
C PRO A 41 -11.11 -3.23 2.46
N GLU A 42 -11.60 -3.14 3.71
CA GLU A 42 -12.09 -1.89 4.29
C GLU A 42 -11.07 -0.76 4.19
N ARG A 43 -9.80 -1.04 4.49
CA ARG A 43 -8.70 -0.08 4.41
C ARG A 43 -8.37 0.29 2.97
N MET A 44 -8.27 -0.70 2.08
CA MET A 44 -7.97 -0.50 0.67
C MET A 44 -8.95 0.49 0.02
N MET A 45 -10.23 0.40 0.36
CA MET A 45 -11.28 1.28 -0.17
C MET A 45 -11.17 2.74 0.32
N THR A 46 -10.44 3.01 1.41
CA THR A 46 -10.19 4.38 1.89
C THR A 46 -9.05 5.09 1.16
N PHE A 47 -8.24 4.34 0.41
CA PHE A 47 -7.11 4.93 -0.30
C PHE A 47 -7.56 5.76 -1.50
N PRO A 48 -6.82 6.82 -1.85
CA PRO A 48 -7.01 7.51 -3.12
C PRO A 48 -6.96 6.52 -4.29
N GLU A 49 -7.72 6.80 -5.34
CA GLU A 49 -7.83 5.92 -6.51
C GLU A 49 -6.46 5.58 -7.12
N GLU A 50 -5.56 6.56 -7.17
CA GLU A 50 -4.19 6.37 -7.66
C GLU A 50 -3.41 5.34 -6.84
N LEU A 51 -3.53 5.36 -5.51
CA LEU A 51 -2.87 4.38 -4.66
C LEU A 51 -3.51 2.99 -4.83
N GLN A 52 -4.84 2.90 -4.96
CA GLN A 52 -5.50 1.64 -5.30
C GLN A 52 -4.98 1.07 -6.65
N ASN A 53 -4.76 1.94 -7.64
CA ASN A 53 -4.18 1.55 -8.93
C ASN A 53 -2.77 0.95 -8.75
N ILE A 54 -1.90 1.61 -7.99
CA ILE A 54 -0.54 1.12 -7.69
C ILE A 54 -0.58 -0.22 -6.94
N LEU A 55 -1.57 -0.39 -6.06
CA LEU A 55 -1.75 -1.60 -5.24
C LEU A 55 -2.41 -2.77 -5.97
N GLY A 56 -2.73 -2.64 -7.26
CA GLY A 56 -3.21 -3.74 -8.10
C GLY A 56 -4.71 -3.73 -8.40
N PHE A 57 -5.45 -2.70 -7.98
CA PHE A 57 -6.88 -2.54 -8.28
C PHE A 57 -7.10 -1.78 -9.61
N LYS A 58 -6.34 -2.15 -10.64
CA LYS A 58 -6.46 -1.64 -12.01
C LYS A 58 -6.06 -2.70 -13.01
N LEU A 59 -6.84 -2.85 -14.07
CA LEU A 59 -6.47 -3.71 -15.20
C LEU A 59 -5.22 -3.18 -15.92
N CYS A 60 -4.32 -4.08 -16.28
CA CYS A 60 -3.15 -3.78 -17.09
C CYS A 60 -3.17 -4.61 -18.38
N LYS A 61 -3.41 -3.97 -19.53
CA LYS A 61 -3.39 -4.63 -20.86
C LYS A 61 -4.23 -5.93 -20.90
N GLY A 62 -5.40 -5.94 -20.27
CA GLY A 62 -6.29 -7.11 -20.19
C GLY A 62 -5.95 -8.13 -19.10
N ALA A 63 -4.93 -7.91 -18.29
CA ALA A 63 -4.61 -8.73 -17.11
C ALA A 63 -5.09 -8.06 -15.81
N GLY A 64 -5.29 -8.86 -14.76
CA GLY A 64 -5.66 -8.39 -13.41
C GLY A 64 -7.15 -8.43 -13.08
N HIS A 65 -7.96 -9.11 -13.88
CA HIS A 65 -9.39 -9.28 -13.61
C HIS A 65 -9.67 -10.11 -12.36
N ILE A 66 -10.78 -9.81 -11.69
CA ILE A 66 -11.41 -10.69 -10.71
C ILE A 66 -12.75 -11.12 -11.30
N PHE A 67 -12.97 -12.42 -11.50
CA PHE A 67 -14.18 -12.95 -12.17
C PHE A 67 -14.53 -12.27 -13.50
N ALA A 68 -13.52 -12.01 -14.34
CA ALA A 68 -13.64 -11.29 -15.61
C ALA A 68 -14.13 -9.82 -15.50
N SER A 69 -14.15 -9.27 -14.29
CA SER A 69 -14.54 -7.89 -14.00
C SER A 69 -13.35 -7.04 -13.56
N ASP A 70 -13.55 -5.72 -13.55
CA ASP A 70 -12.59 -4.78 -12.97
C ASP A 70 -12.38 -5.07 -11.47
N PRO A 71 -11.12 -5.19 -10.99
CA PRO A 71 -10.84 -5.57 -9.61
C PRO A 71 -11.35 -4.56 -8.58
N ARG A 72 -11.43 -3.26 -8.91
CA ARG A 72 -11.99 -2.24 -7.99
C ARG A 72 -13.50 -2.36 -7.91
N GLN A 73 -14.16 -2.60 -9.03
CA GLN A 73 -15.59 -2.86 -9.02
C GLN A 73 -15.92 -4.09 -8.14
N GLU A 74 -15.13 -5.16 -8.26
CA GLU A 74 -15.29 -6.35 -7.42
C GLU A 74 -15.04 -6.09 -5.93
N LEU A 75 -14.05 -5.25 -5.60
CA LEU A 75 -13.83 -4.80 -4.23
C LEU A 75 -15.09 -4.10 -3.68
N SER A 76 -15.69 -3.18 -4.45
CA SER A 76 -16.89 -2.48 -4.02
C SER A 76 -18.13 -3.39 -3.97
N ASN A 77 -18.28 -4.31 -4.92
CA ASN A 77 -19.40 -5.26 -4.94
C ASN A 77 -19.43 -6.15 -3.69
N ARG A 78 -18.25 -6.56 -3.19
CA ARG A 78 -18.15 -7.48 -2.04
C ARG A 78 -18.19 -6.80 -0.69
N TYR A 79 -17.57 -5.63 -0.58
CA TYR A 79 -17.34 -4.97 0.71
C TYR A 79 -18.08 -3.62 0.84
N GLY A 80 -18.79 -3.18 -0.20
CA GLY A 80 -19.57 -1.95 -0.21
C GLY A 80 -18.74 -0.71 -0.54
N LYS A 81 -19.13 0.43 0.05
CA LYS A 81 -18.34 1.66 -0.02
C LYS A 81 -17.39 1.73 1.17
N GLY A 82 -16.16 2.18 0.94
CA GLY A 82 -15.21 2.44 2.03
C GLY A 82 -15.78 3.43 3.04
N SER A 83 -15.65 3.11 4.32
CA SER A 83 -15.92 4.05 5.41
C SER A 83 -14.68 4.87 5.69
N LYS A 84 -14.82 6.16 5.98
CA LYS A 84 -13.70 6.97 6.52
C LYS A 84 -13.35 6.55 7.96
N VAL A 85 -14.25 5.84 8.65
CA VAL A 85 -14.01 5.29 9.98
C VAL A 85 -13.20 3.99 9.83
N ASP A 86 -12.05 3.95 10.48
CA ASP A 86 -11.09 2.85 10.39
C ASP A 86 -10.55 2.53 11.80
N ASP A 87 -11.28 1.68 12.52
CA ASP A 87 -10.95 1.27 13.90
C ASP A 87 -9.53 0.69 14.00
N TYR A 88 -9.06 0.02 12.94
CA TYR A 88 -7.69 -0.51 12.87
C TYR A 88 -6.66 0.62 12.84
N LEU A 89 -6.89 1.69 12.07
CA LEU A 89 -6.02 2.85 12.08
C LEU A 89 -5.95 3.50 13.46
N GLU A 90 -7.08 3.64 14.15
CA GLU A 90 -7.13 4.21 15.49
C GLU A 90 -6.27 3.38 16.46
N GLU A 91 -6.46 2.06 16.46
CA GLU A 91 -5.68 1.15 17.30
C GLU A 91 -4.19 1.17 16.93
N ARG A 92 -3.86 1.10 15.64
CA ARG A 92 -2.49 1.19 15.14
C ARG A 92 -1.83 2.50 15.54
N ASN A 93 -2.52 3.64 15.40
CA ASN A 93 -2.00 4.96 15.75
C ASN A 93 -1.73 5.05 17.26
N LYS A 94 -2.63 4.52 18.09
CA LYS A 94 -2.44 4.42 19.54
C LYS A 94 -1.21 3.58 19.88
N LEU A 95 -1.03 2.42 19.25
CA LEU A 95 0.15 1.56 19.45
C LEU A 95 1.44 2.22 18.94
N HIS A 96 1.38 2.91 17.81
CA HIS A 96 2.52 3.63 17.24
C HIS A 96 2.97 4.77 18.18
N LYS A 97 2.03 5.58 18.67
CA LYS A 97 2.29 6.64 19.67
C LYS A 97 2.98 6.09 20.91
N LYS A 98 2.53 4.93 21.41
CA LYS A 98 3.17 4.24 22.53
C LYS A 98 4.61 3.83 22.23
N ARG A 99 4.91 3.39 21.01
CA ARG A 99 6.24 2.93 20.59
C ARG A 99 7.22 4.07 20.33
N THR A 100 6.77 5.16 19.72
CA THR A 100 7.64 6.26 19.28
C THR A 100 7.69 7.44 20.24
N ASN A 101 6.83 7.44 21.27
CA ASN A 101 6.61 8.59 22.16
C ASN A 101 6.31 9.89 21.40
N ARG A 102 5.67 9.78 20.22
CA ARG A 102 5.31 10.90 19.34
C ARG A 102 3.86 10.75 18.90
N GLU A 103 3.14 11.86 18.90
CA GLU A 103 1.79 11.93 18.35
C GLU A 103 1.87 12.37 16.89
N VAL A 104 1.53 11.46 15.99
CA VAL A 104 1.52 11.73 14.54
C VAL A 104 0.13 11.37 14.03
N ASN A 105 -0.57 12.37 13.48
CA ASN A 105 -1.85 12.15 12.84
C ASN A 105 -1.63 11.68 11.40
N TYR A 106 -2.07 10.46 11.08
CA TYR A 106 -1.97 9.86 9.75
C TYR A 106 -3.31 9.88 9.00
N SER A 107 -4.31 10.61 9.50
CA SER A 107 -5.58 10.76 8.81
C SER A 107 -5.36 11.48 7.47
N PRO A 108 -6.08 11.08 6.40
CA PRO A 108 -6.03 11.80 5.14
C PRO A 108 -6.46 13.27 5.35
N GLU A 109 -5.79 14.20 4.68
CA GLU A 109 -6.29 15.58 4.54
C GLU A 109 -7.63 15.55 3.77
N GLU A 110 -8.55 16.47 4.11
CA GLU A 110 -9.92 16.50 3.56
C GLU A 110 -9.99 16.75 2.05
#